data_AF-A0A0S8KV30-F1
#
_entry.id   AF-A0A0S8KV30-F1
#
_cell.length_a   1.000
_cell.length_b   1.000
_cell.length_c   1.000
_cell.angle_alpha   90.00
_cell.angle_beta   90.00
_cell.angle_gamma   90.00
#
_symmetry.space_group_name_H-M   'P 1'
#
loop_
_entity.id
_entity.type
_entity.pdbx_description
1 polymer ?
#
loop_
_entity_poly.entity_id
_entity_poly.type
_entity_poly.pdbx_seq_one_letter_code
_entity_poly.pdbx_strand_id
1 'polypeptide(L)'
;MIISISCQKNEFKPSRETGKLHVSIGLRVNVNEVGRGLKSMPRIEDFKVTIYSADGTLVMAFDSVSAMPDTIELETGNYYVAAHSDNDLPAAFENPYYFGASEVFTIGSNSRQSVLVNCELANTIVTILYSGNVTSSFIDYTTTVSSQLGSLVFSRDETRMGYFRTLPLEIMVELSYLLPDGSYASKVLSGQIPEPLPNRHYQVLVDATVNGGMANFSIIMDSSEAVVEVIELTDHSGNPHSSGIGYGELLITEIMYNPSVLTDTEGEWFEIYNNSDQTINLQNLVLVRDDLNRHIITDSIELSAAGYFVFKRTEMATDATNSYVFGSGILLPNTGAVLGIYNEGTEIEPGALIFSVNYGGDHFPDSPGASISLNPDMVTPADAILGTSWCIATSVYNTGDFGTPGAVNDPCQ
;
A
#
# COMPACT_ATOMS: atom_id res chain seq x y z
N MET A 1 -68.11 -29.32 -53.93
CA MET A 1 -67.67 -29.07 -52.54
C MET A 1 -66.17 -29.31 -52.53
N ILE A 2 -65.36 -28.26 -52.63
CA ILE A 2 -63.89 -28.33 -52.54
C ILE A 2 -63.57 -27.62 -51.23
N ILE A 3 -63.11 -28.37 -50.24
CA ILE A 3 -62.74 -27.87 -48.92
C ILE A 3 -61.23 -27.65 -48.96
N SER A 4 -60.82 -26.39 -48.96
CA SER A 4 -59.41 -25.99 -48.83
C SER A 4 -59.06 -26.01 -47.34
N ILE A 5 -58.21 -26.93 -46.92
CA ILE A 5 -57.64 -26.95 -45.57
C ILE A 5 -56.41 -26.05 -45.57
N SER A 6 -56.53 -24.88 -44.94
CA SER A 6 -55.40 -24.00 -44.64
C SER A 6 -54.76 -24.45 -43.32
N CYS A 7 -53.58 -25.05 -43.39
CA CYS A 7 -52.73 -25.28 -42.21
C CYS A 7 -51.75 -24.10 -42.10
N GLN A 8 -52.05 -23.13 -41.23
CA GLN A 8 -51.00 -22.24 -40.73
C GLN A 8 -50.20 -23.01 -39.68
N LYS A 9 -48.94 -23.28 -40.02
CA LYS A 9 -47.93 -23.74 -39.08
C LYS A 9 -47.65 -22.58 -38.13
N ASN A 10 -48.27 -22.58 -36.95
CA ASN A 10 -47.86 -21.70 -35.87
C ASN A 10 -46.46 -22.13 -35.45
N GLU A 11 -45.45 -21.37 -35.89
CA GLU A 11 -44.13 -21.40 -35.28
C GLU A 11 -44.29 -20.92 -33.84
N PHE A 12 -44.21 -21.85 -32.89
CA PHE A 12 -44.07 -21.54 -31.48
C PHE A 12 -42.69 -20.89 -31.30
N LYS A 13 -42.63 -19.56 -31.42
CA LYS A 13 -41.53 -18.81 -30.82
C LYS A 13 -41.74 -18.94 -29.31
N PRO A 14 -40.84 -19.59 -28.55
CA PRO A 14 -40.93 -19.51 -27.10
C PRO A 14 -40.97 -18.02 -26.77
N SER A 15 -42.06 -17.55 -26.19
CA SER A 15 -42.11 -16.20 -25.67
C SER A 15 -41.02 -16.15 -24.62
N ARG A 16 -39.91 -15.47 -24.93
CA ARG A 16 -38.90 -15.16 -23.92
C ARG A 16 -39.64 -14.38 -22.86
N GLU A 17 -39.79 -14.99 -21.69
CA GLU A 17 -40.50 -14.37 -20.59
C GLU A 17 -39.70 -13.14 -20.18
N THR A 18 -40.37 -12.00 -20.07
CA THR A 18 -39.73 -10.73 -19.74
C THR A 18 -40.24 -10.20 -18.41
N GLY A 19 -39.42 -9.37 -17.77
CA GLY A 19 -39.79 -8.58 -16.60
C GLY A 19 -39.38 -7.11 -16.79
N LYS A 20 -39.82 -6.27 -15.86
CA LYS A 20 -39.60 -4.82 -15.88
C LYS A 20 -38.59 -4.42 -14.81
N LEU A 21 -37.57 -3.67 -15.21
CA LEU A 21 -36.57 -3.07 -14.33
C LEU A 21 -36.80 -1.56 -14.23
N HIS A 22 -36.75 -1.05 -13.00
CA HIS A 22 -36.63 0.37 -12.70
C HIS A 22 -35.28 0.61 -12.01
N VAL A 23 -34.49 1.54 -12.52
CA VAL A 23 -33.16 1.87 -12.00
C VAL A 23 -33.19 3.29 -11.44
N SER A 24 -32.74 3.45 -10.21
CA SER A 24 -32.49 4.75 -9.59
C SER A 24 -30.99 4.92 -9.38
N ILE A 25 -30.44 6.06 -9.77
CA ILE A 25 -29.02 6.39 -9.55
C ILE A 25 -28.92 7.38 -8.40
N GLY A 26 -28.18 6.99 -7.37
CA GLY A 26 -27.80 7.84 -6.25
C GLY A 26 -26.34 8.25 -6.34
N LEU A 27 -26.01 9.41 -5.79
CA LEU A 27 -24.62 9.84 -5.60
C LEU A 27 -24.36 9.97 -4.11
N ARG A 28 -23.36 9.24 -3.62
CA ARG A 28 -22.85 9.38 -2.25
C ARG A 28 -21.51 10.08 -2.34
N VAL A 29 -21.48 11.32 -1.82
CA VAL A 29 -20.25 12.11 -1.77
C VAL A 29 -19.86 12.27 -0.30
N ASN A 30 -19.16 11.25 0.21
CA ASN A 30 -18.46 11.31 1.49
C ASN A 30 -16.98 11.19 1.17
N VAL A 31 -16.36 12.30 0.75
CA VAL A 31 -14.93 12.29 0.52
C VAL A 31 -14.25 12.58 1.86
N ASN A 32 -13.39 11.66 2.26
CA ASN A 32 -12.52 11.81 3.42
C ASN A 32 -11.35 12.72 2.98
N GLU A 33 -11.60 14.04 2.99
CA GLU A 33 -10.67 15.10 2.58
C GLU A 33 -10.17 15.93 3.76
N VAL A 34 -8.92 16.39 3.65
CA VAL A 34 -8.39 17.44 4.51
C VAL A 34 -8.89 18.80 4.01
N GLY A 35 -10.01 19.26 4.58
CA GLY A 35 -10.65 20.53 4.24
C GLY A 35 -11.70 20.40 3.15
N ARG A 36 -12.82 21.16 3.27
CA ARG A 36 -14.00 21.04 2.39
C ARG A 36 -13.72 21.67 1.01
N GLY A 37 -13.14 20.89 0.09
CA GLY A 37 -12.53 21.42 -1.14
C GLY A 37 -13.14 20.99 -2.48
N LEU A 38 -14.15 20.12 -2.53
CA LEU A 38 -14.75 19.66 -3.80
C LEU A 38 -15.35 20.81 -4.63
N LYS A 39 -14.66 21.21 -5.70
CA LYS A 39 -15.02 22.39 -6.51
C LYS A 39 -16.14 22.17 -7.55
N SER A 40 -16.50 20.94 -7.91
CA SER A 40 -17.69 20.69 -8.73
C SER A 40 -18.16 19.24 -8.66
N MET A 41 -19.39 19.02 -8.19
CA MET A 41 -20.05 17.72 -8.31
C MET A 41 -20.69 17.60 -9.70
N PRO A 42 -20.45 16.51 -10.44
CA PRO A 42 -21.14 16.27 -11.70
C PRO A 42 -22.63 16.01 -11.46
N ARG A 43 -23.46 16.31 -12.46
CA ARG A 43 -24.90 16.05 -12.39
C ARG A 43 -25.14 14.57 -12.67
N ILE A 44 -25.89 13.91 -11.78
CA ILE A 44 -26.25 12.49 -11.91
C ILE A 44 -26.95 12.20 -13.25
N GLU A 45 -27.73 13.17 -13.74
CA GLU A 45 -28.43 13.12 -15.04
C GLU A 45 -27.50 12.80 -16.22
N ASP A 46 -26.22 13.17 -16.13
CA ASP A 46 -25.22 12.99 -17.19
C ASP A 46 -24.48 11.65 -17.08
N PHE A 47 -24.76 10.82 -16.07
CA PHE A 47 -24.02 9.57 -15.85
C PHE A 47 -24.41 8.51 -16.88
N LYS A 48 -23.42 7.79 -17.39
CA LYS A 48 -23.64 6.63 -18.25
C LYS A 48 -24.15 5.48 -17.41
N VAL A 49 -25.09 4.70 -17.97
CA VAL A 49 -25.66 3.52 -17.30
C VAL A 49 -25.50 2.31 -18.20
N THR A 50 -24.91 1.24 -17.68
CA THR A 50 -24.75 -0.02 -18.41
C THR A 50 -25.33 -1.17 -17.60
N ILE A 51 -26.09 -2.03 -18.27
CA ILE A 51 -26.70 -3.23 -17.71
C ILE A 51 -25.94 -4.43 -18.25
N TYR A 52 -25.52 -5.29 -17.35
CA TYR A 52 -24.80 -6.51 -17.65
C TYR A 52 -25.61 -7.72 -17.17
N SER A 53 -25.51 -8.85 -17.86
CA SER A 53 -25.87 -10.13 -17.27
C SER A 53 -24.87 -10.50 -16.18
N ALA A 54 -25.25 -11.42 -15.29
CA ALA A 54 -24.42 -11.85 -14.18
C ALA A 54 -23.06 -12.47 -14.59
N ASP A 55 -22.91 -12.88 -15.84
CA ASP A 55 -21.63 -13.36 -16.41
C ASP A 55 -20.74 -12.23 -16.97
N GLY A 56 -21.15 -10.97 -16.84
CA GLY A 56 -20.42 -9.79 -17.32
C GLY A 56 -20.71 -9.42 -18.77
N THR A 57 -21.61 -10.11 -19.47
CA THR A 57 -21.98 -9.74 -20.86
C THR A 57 -22.78 -8.44 -20.87
N LEU A 58 -22.39 -7.49 -21.71
CA LEU A 58 -23.14 -6.24 -21.88
C LEU A 58 -24.50 -6.55 -22.52
N VAL A 59 -25.57 -6.09 -21.87
CA VAL A 59 -26.97 -6.27 -22.32
C VAL A 59 -27.50 -4.98 -22.91
N MET A 60 -27.30 -3.85 -22.23
CA MET A 60 -27.80 -2.54 -22.66
C MET A 60 -26.92 -1.43 -22.11
N ALA A 61 -26.79 -0.32 -22.83
CA ALA A 61 -26.08 0.87 -22.39
C ALA A 61 -26.87 2.13 -22.74
N PHE A 62 -26.79 3.13 -21.87
CA PHE A 62 -27.39 4.45 -22.04
C PHE A 62 -26.30 5.51 -21.86
N ASP A 63 -26.25 6.47 -22.78
CA ASP A 63 -25.25 7.54 -22.78
C ASP A 63 -25.43 8.54 -21.62
N SER A 64 -26.62 8.57 -21.00
CA SER A 64 -26.90 9.35 -19.80
C SER A 64 -28.10 8.80 -19.04
N VAL A 65 -28.25 9.16 -17.75
CA VAL A 65 -29.44 8.83 -16.96
C VAL A 65 -30.68 9.48 -17.56
N SER A 66 -30.59 10.71 -18.07
CA SER A 66 -31.73 11.35 -18.74
C SER A 66 -32.17 10.65 -20.03
N ALA A 67 -31.28 9.88 -20.68
CA ALA A 67 -31.61 9.08 -21.85
C ALA A 67 -32.18 7.69 -21.49
N MET A 68 -32.05 7.27 -20.23
CA MET A 68 -32.57 6.00 -19.74
C MET A 68 -34.10 6.07 -19.55
N PRO A 69 -34.88 5.12 -20.10
CA PRO A 69 -36.33 5.11 -19.91
C PRO A 69 -36.70 4.76 -18.47
N ASP A 70 -37.84 5.27 -17.98
CA ASP A 70 -38.37 5.00 -16.63
C ASP A 70 -38.57 3.51 -16.33
N THR A 71 -38.71 2.68 -17.37
CA THR A 71 -38.84 1.23 -17.24
C THR A 71 -38.15 0.56 -18.42
N ILE A 72 -37.30 -0.42 -18.08
CA ILE A 72 -36.54 -1.22 -19.04
C ILE A 72 -37.10 -2.64 -19.02
N GLU A 73 -37.34 -3.22 -20.19
CA GLU A 73 -37.81 -4.59 -20.31
C GLU A 73 -36.61 -5.51 -20.58
N LEU A 74 -36.45 -6.53 -19.74
CA LEU A 74 -35.36 -7.51 -19.81
C LEU A 74 -35.92 -8.92 -19.82
N GLU A 75 -35.22 -9.84 -20.47
CA GLU A 75 -35.51 -11.28 -20.39
C GLU A 75 -35.29 -11.80 -18.97
N THR A 76 -35.97 -12.89 -18.61
CA THR A 76 -35.71 -13.54 -17.32
C THR A 76 -34.25 -13.95 -17.20
N GLY A 77 -33.64 -13.61 -16.06
CA GLY A 77 -32.21 -13.80 -15.87
C GLY A 77 -31.66 -13.02 -14.69
N ASN A 78 -30.35 -13.13 -14.50
CA ASN A 78 -29.62 -12.44 -13.45
C ASN A 78 -28.77 -11.32 -14.06
N TYR A 79 -28.80 -10.15 -13.45
CA TYR A 79 -28.20 -8.92 -13.98
C TYR A 79 -27.57 -8.09 -12.87
N TYR A 80 -26.68 -7.19 -13.25
CA TYR A 80 -26.29 -6.05 -12.42
C TYR A 80 -26.24 -4.79 -13.27
N VAL A 81 -26.36 -3.62 -12.62
CA VAL A 81 -26.29 -2.32 -13.28
C VAL A 81 -25.08 -1.57 -12.77
N ALA A 82 -24.29 -1.01 -13.68
CA ALA A 82 -23.22 -0.09 -13.36
C ALA A 82 -23.56 1.31 -13.88
N ALA A 83 -23.19 2.34 -13.13
CA ALA A 83 -23.30 3.72 -13.54
C ALA A 83 -22.02 4.48 -13.24
N HIS A 84 -21.65 5.42 -14.11
CA HIS A 84 -20.42 6.18 -13.96
C HIS A 84 -20.46 7.54 -14.67
N SER A 85 -19.59 8.45 -14.25
CA SER A 85 -19.40 9.74 -14.95
C SER A 85 -18.56 9.57 -16.23
N ASP A 86 -18.63 10.51 -17.17
CA ASP A 86 -17.99 10.39 -18.49
C ASP A 86 -16.58 11.03 -18.53
N ASN A 87 -15.73 10.69 -17.57
CA ASN A 87 -14.42 11.31 -17.41
C ASN A 87 -13.39 10.39 -16.74
N ASP A 88 -13.43 9.09 -17.02
CA ASP A 88 -12.52 8.08 -16.47
C ASP A 88 -11.10 8.16 -17.09
N LEU A 89 -10.28 9.08 -16.58
CA LEU A 89 -8.89 9.25 -16.99
C LEU A 89 -7.92 8.54 -16.03
N PRO A 90 -6.81 7.96 -16.51
CA PRO A 90 -5.80 7.32 -15.64
C PRO A 90 -5.27 8.24 -14.55
N ALA A 91 -4.97 9.49 -14.92
CA ALA A 91 -4.53 10.55 -14.02
C ALA A 91 -4.91 11.92 -14.62
N ALA A 92 -5.53 12.80 -13.84
CA ALA A 92 -5.89 14.16 -14.28
C ALA A 92 -6.09 15.12 -13.09
N PHE A 93 -5.77 16.40 -13.29
CA PHE A 93 -6.06 17.45 -12.30
C PHE A 93 -7.55 17.85 -12.34
N GLU A 94 -8.16 18.07 -11.17
CA GLU A 94 -9.56 18.54 -11.03
C GLU A 94 -10.57 17.69 -11.82
N ASN A 95 -10.37 16.38 -11.88
CA ASN A 95 -11.18 15.46 -12.67
C ASN A 95 -11.69 14.28 -11.82
N PRO A 96 -12.68 14.52 -10.93
CA PRO A 96 -13.27 13.44 -10.14
C PRO A 96 -14.11 12.52 -11.01
N TYR A 97 -13.81 11.23 -10.95
CA TYR A 97 -14.53 10.15 -11.60
C TYR A 97 -15.36 9.37 -10.57
N TYR A 98 -16.64 9.19 -10.87
CA TYR A 98 -17.59 8.51 -10.02
C TYR A 98 -18.03 7.21 -10.67
N PHE A 99 -18.12 6.15 -9.86
CA PHE A 99 -18.55 4.83 -10.30
C PHE A 99 -19.40 4.18 -9.21
N GLY A 100 -20.38 3.40 -9.63
CA GLY A 100 -21.15 2.53 -8.75
C GLY A 100 -21.70 1.34 -9.51
N ALA A 101 -21.83 0.21 -8.82
CA ALA A 101 -22.48 -0.98 -9.35
C ALA A 101 -23.46 -1.54 -8.31
N SER A 102 -24.60 -2.06 -8.78
CA SER A 102 -25.49 -2.83 -7.92
C SER A 102 -24.94 -4.22 -7.63
N GLU A 103 -25.44 -4.85 -6.58
CA GLU A 103 -25.37 -6.32 -6.48
C GLU A 103 -26.13 -6.98 -7.65
N VAL A 104 -25.84 -8.27 -7.86
CA VAL A 104 -26.59 -9.08 -8.83
C VAL A 104 -28.01 -9.28 -8.34
N PHE A 105 -28.99 -9.04 -9.21
CA PHE A 105 -30.42 -9.25 -8.96
C PHE A 105 -31.07 -10.09 -10.08
N THR A 106 -32.22 -10.69 -9.77
CA THR A 106 -32.96 -11.53 -10.71
C THR A 106 -34.16 -10.78 -11.29
N ILE A 107 -34.34 -10.85 -12.61
CA ILE A 107 -35.57 -10.47 -13.31
C ILE A 107 -36.40 -11.73 -13.54
N GLY A 108 -37.62 -11.73 -12.96
CA GLY A 108 -38.61 -12.79 -13.13
C GLY A 108 -39.66 -12.46 -14.19
N SER A 109 -40.41 -13.48 -14.59
CA SER A 109 -41.51 -13.36 -15.55
C SER A 109 -42.60 -12.44 -15.03
N ASN A 110 -42.96 -11.41 -15.80
CA ASN A 110 -43.94 -10.39 -15.42
C ASN A 110 -43.66 -9.70 -14.06
N SER A 111 -42.42 -9.76 -13.55
CA SER A 111 -42.05 -9.11 -12.29
C SER A 111 -41.62 -7.67 -12.53
N ARG A 112 -41.74 -6.82 -11.50
CA ARG A 112 -41.13 -5.49 -11.47
C ARG A 112 -40.04 -5.48 -10.41
N GLN A 113 -38.82 -5.16 -10.82
CA GLN A 113 -37.66 -5.02 -9.95
C GLN A 113 -37.23 -3.56 -9.90
N SER A 114 -36.87 -3.07 -8.71
CA SER A 114 -36.30 -1.74 -8.51
C SER A 114 -34.90 -1.87 -7.92
N VAL A 115 -33.92 -1.17 -8.51
CA VAL A 115 -32.52 -1.22 -8.11
C VAL A 115 -32.00 0.18 -7.90
N LEU A 116 -31.31 0.39 -6.78
CA LEU A 116 -30.57 1.62 -6.49
C LEU A 116 -29.08 1.39 -6.75
N VAL A 117 -28.48 2.16 -7.64
CA VAL A 117 -27.03 2.18 -7.85
C VAL A 117 -26.47 3.42 -7.17
N ASN A 118 -25.70 3.24 -6.11
CA ASN A 118 -25.01 4.33 -5.43
C ASN A 118 -23.63 4.49 -6.05
N CYS A 119 -23.39 5.63 -6.71
CA CYS A 119 -22.08 6.00 -7.20
C CYS A 119 -21.30 6.74 -6.12
N GLU A 120 -20.01 6.41 -5.99
CA GLU A 120 -19.05 7.03 -5.08
C GLU A 120 -17.82 7.48 -5.86
N LEU A 121 -16.97 8.32 -5.26
CA LEU A 121 -15.72 8.74 -5.89
C LEU A 121 -14.82 7.52 -6.06
N ALA A 122 -14.50 7.17 -7.31
CA ALA A 122 -13.72 5.98 -7.62
C ALA A 122 -12.22 6.24 -7.62
N ASN A 123 -11.80 7.51 -7.62
CA ASN A 123 -10.39 7.89 -7.64
C ASN A 123 -9.75 7.87 -6.25
N THR A 124 -8.43 7.75 -6.30
CA THR A 124 -7.51 8.23 -5.27
C THR A 124 -7.17 9.70 -5.55
N ILE A 125 -7.22 10.55 -4.53
CA ILE A 125 -6.86 11.97 -4.63
C ILE A 125 -5.47 12.17 -4.03
N VAL A 126 -4.60 12.92 -4.70
CA VAL A 126 -3.28 13.31 -4.20
C VAL A 126 -3.08 14.82 -4.30
N THR A 127 -2.53 15.42 -3.24
CA THR A 127 -2.04 16.81 -3.24
C THR A 127 -0.63 16.86 -2.68
N ILE A 128 0.19 17.77 -3.21
CA ILE A 128 1.56 17.98 -2.75
C ILE A 128 1.64 19.29 -1.96
N LEU A 129 2.26 19.24 -0.78
CA LEU A 129 2.55 20.37 0.09
C LEU A 129 4.07 20.47 0.25
N TYR A 130 4.62 21.65 0.03
CA TYR A 130 6.04 21.90 0.25
C TYR A 130 6.24 22.68 1.55
N SER A 131 7.20 22.27 2.37
CA SER A 131 7.50 22.93 3.64
C SER A 131 8.08 24.34 3.47
N GLY A 132 8.13 25.10 4.56
CA GLY A 132 8.85 26.36 4.62
C GLY A 132 10.34 26.23 4.28
N ASN A 133 10.95 25.08 4.59
CA ASN A 133 12.36 24.82 4.29
C ASN A 133 12.56 24.64 2.77
N VAL A 134 11.68 23.88 2.12
CA VAL A 134 11.75 23.68 0.66
C VAL A 134 11.56 25.01 -0.07
N THR A 135 10.49 25.72 0.27
CA THR A 135 10.11 26.97 -0.40
C THR A 135 11.11 28.12 -0.19
N SER A 136 11.95 28.07 0.84
CA SER A 136 12.98 29.08 1.13
C SER A 136 14.39 28.70 0.68
N SER A 137 14.69 27.40 0.57
CA SER A 137 16.06 26.90 0.35
C SER A 137 16.31 26.38 -1.06
N PHE A 138 15.26 26.01 -1.79
CA PHE A 138 15.36 25.48 -3.16
C PHE A 138 14.81 26.49 -4.16
N ILE A 139 15.48 26.60 -5.30
CA ILE A 139 15.16 27.59 -6.35
C ILE A 139 14.05 27.08 -7.28
N ASP A 140 13.94 25.76 -7.41
CA ASP A 140 12.89 25.08 -8.15
C ASP A 140 12.59 23.73 -7.51
N TYR A 141 11.35 23.27 -7.64
CA TYR A 141 10.93 21.98 -7.10
C TYR A 141 9.70 21.45 -7.85
N THR A 142 9.74 20.15 -8.15
CA THR A 142 8.63 19.44 -8.79
C THR A 142 8.41 18.10 -8.10
N THR A 143 7.16 17.66 -8.06
CA THR A 143 6.81 16.31 -7.62
C THR A 143 6.01 15.63 -8.71
N THR A 144 6.47 14.48 -9.19
CA THR A 144 5.76 13.62 -10.12
C THR A 144 5.09 12.51 -9.35
N VAL A 145 3.78 12.33 -9.53
CA VAL A 145 3.05 11.17 -9.02
C VAL A 145 2.60 10.34 -10.21
N SER A 146 2.91 9.05 -10.22
CA SER A 146 2.67 8.16 -11.36
C SER A 146 2.16 6.79 -10.95
N SER A 147 1.26 6.24 -11.75
CA SER A 147 0.90 4.82 -11.77
C SER A 147 1.39 4.18 -13.08
N GLN A 148 1.20 2.86 -13.21
CA GLN A 148 1.41 2.16 -14.48
C GLN A 148 0.57 2.71 -15.67
N LEU A 149 -0.51 3.46 -15.42
CA LEU A 149 -1.42 3.94 -16.47
C LEU A 149 -1.31 5.44 -16.77
N GLY A 150 -0.64 6.23 -15.93
CA GLY A 150 -0.55 7.67 -16.11
C GLY A 150 0.15 8.39 -14.97
N SER A 151 0.54 9.65 -15.21
CA SER A 151 1.26 10.49 -14.25
C SER A 151 0.76 11.94 -14.25
N LEU A 152 0.99 12.64 -13.13
CA LEU A 152 0.84 14.08 -13.02
C LEU A 152 2.11 14.69 -12.43
N VAL A 153 2.47 15.89 -12.91
CA VAL A 153 3.59 16.67 -12.42
C VAL A 153 3.06 17.88 -11.67
N PHE A 154 3.33 17.94 -10.37
CA PHE A 154 3.01 19.03 -9.46
C PHE A 154 4.21 19.97 -9.38
N SER A 155 4.22 20.96 -10.28
CA SER A 155 5.20 22.05 -10.24
C SER A 155 5.02 22.94 -9.01
N ARG A 156 6.00 23.79 -8.72
CA ARG A 156 6.04 24.68 -7.54
C ARG A 156 4.76 25.47 -7.21
N ASP A 157 3.99 25.86 -8.21
CA ASP A 157 2.78 26.69 -8.08
C ASP A 157 1.49 25.89 -8.34
N GLU A 158 1.59 24.57 -8.53
CA GLU A 158 0.44 23.70 -8.74
C GLU A 158 -0.31 23.50 -7.41
N THR A 159 -1.60 23.78 -7.44
CA THR A 159 -2.47 23.74 -6.25
C THR A 159 -3.71 22.88 -6.48
N ARG A 160 -3.89 22.36 -7.69
CA ARG A 160 -5.01 21.50 -8.04
C ARG A 160 -4.83 20.10 -7.44
N MET A 161 -5.96 19.50 -7.11
CA MET A 161 -5.99 18.10 -6.69
C MET A 161 -5.74 17.18 -7.89
N GLY A 162 -4.82 16.23 -7.73
CA GLY A 162 -4.60 15.16 -8.71
C GLY A 162 -5.53 13.99 -8.43
N TYR A 163 -6.27 13.54 -9.44
CA TYR A 163 -7.15 12.39 -9.37
C TYR A 163 -6.52 11.25 -10.17
N PHE A 164 -6.29 10.12 -9.50
CA PHE A 164 -5.69 8.93 -10.07
C PHE A 164 -6.71 7.79 -10.05
N ARG A 165 -6.66 6.89 -11.03
CA ARG A 165 -7.25 5.56 -10.86
C ARG A 165 -6.54 4.86 -9.71
N THR A 166 -7.29 4.12 -8.91
CA THR A 166 -6.81 3.42 -7.71
C THR A 166 -5.90 2.26 -8.10
N LEU A 167 -4.63 2.59 -8.31
CA LEU A 167 -3.52 1.70 -8.65
C LEU A 167 -2.30 2.17 -7.86
N PRO A 168 -1.32 1.29 -7.56
CA PRO A 168 -0.08 1.69 -6.89
C PRO A 168 0.52 2.96 -7.50
N LEU A 169 0.88 3.91 -6.63
CA LEU A 169 1.42 5.21 -7.02
C LEU A 169 2.89 5.32 -6.58
N GLU A 170 3.75 5.69 -7.53
CA GLU A 170 5.11 6.17 -7.32
C GLU A 170 5.10 7.69 -7.22
N ILE A 171 5.99 8.23 -6.39
CA ILE A 171 6.13 9.66 -6.12
C ILE A 171 7.60 10.00 -6.26
N MET A 172 7.93 10.96 -7.11
CA MET A 172 9.32 11.38 -7.35
C MET A 172 9.40 12.89 -7.22
N VAL A 173 10.17 13.38 -6.26
CA VAL A 173 10.41 14.80 -6.02
C VAL A 173 11.78 15.16 -6.58
N GLU A 174 11.87 16.23 -7.35
CA GLU A 174 13.13 16.83 -7.78
C GLU A 174 13.23 18.25 -7.21
N LEU A 175 14.27 18.52 -6.43
CA LEU A 175 14.51 19.79 -5.75
C LEU A 175 15.83 20.40 -6.25
N SER A 176 15.79 21.56 -6.88
CA SER A 176 16.98 22.25 -7.41
C SER A 176 17.47 23.35 -6.46
N TYR A 177 18.79 23.47 -6.29
CA TYR A 177 19.42 24.50 -5.45
C TYR A 177 20.75 24.99 -6.05
N LEU A 178 21.23 26.13 -5.56
CA LEU A 178 22.48 26.76 -6.01
C LEU A 178 23.64 26.37 -5.08
N LEU A 179 24.76 25.95 -5.66
CA LEU A 179 26.00 25.71 -4.95
C LEU A 179 26.77 27.02 -4.71
N PRO A 180 27.70 27.06 -3.73
CA PRO A 180 28.49 28.26 -3.43
C PRO A 180 29.32 28.80 -4.61
N ASP A 181 29.62 27.96 -5.60
CA ASP A 181 30.34 28.31 -6.82
C ASP A 181 29.44 28.89 -7.94
N GLY A 182 28.12 29.00 -7.69
CA GLY A 182 27.14 29.51 -8.63
C GLY A 182 26.62 28.47 -9.64
N SER A 183 27.02 27.21 -9.52
CA SER A 183 26.44 26.10 -10.30
C SER A 183 25.15 25.56 -9.65
N TYR A 184 24.36 24.80 -10.42
CA TYR A 184 23.12 24.19 -9.95
C TYR A 184 23.35 22.73 -9.58
N ALA A 185 22.69 22.28 -8.51
CA ALA A 185 22.56 20.89 -8.12
C ALA A 185 21.09 20.54 -7.88
N SER A 186 20.75 19.25 -7.94
CA SER A 186 19.43 18.75 -7.59
C SER A 186 19.51 17.67 -6.52
N LYS A 187 18.42 17.54 -5.76
CA LYS A 187 18.16 16.47 -4.79
C LYS A 187 16.90 15.74 -5.25
N VAL A 188 16.94 14.42 -5.34
CA VAL A 188 15.81 13.59 -5.74
C VAL A 188 15.31 12.78 -4.55
N LEU A 189 13.99 12.77 -4.34
CA LEU A 189 13.31 11.95 -3.33
C LEU A 189 12.33 11.02 -4.07
N SER A 190 12.20 9.77 -3.66
CA SER A 190 11.31 8.78 -4.31
C SER A 190 10.48 8.00 -3.30
N GLY A 191 9.15 8.01 -3.37
CA GLY A 191 8.25 7.34 -2.43
C GLY A 191 7.04 6.73 -3.09
N GLN A 192 6.21 6.05 -2.29
CA GLN A 192 5.13 5.23 -2.85
C GLN A 192 3.86 5.29 -2.00
N ILE A 193 2.72 5.09 -2.67
CA ILE A 193 1.46 4.68 -2.05
C ILE A 193 1.14 3.31 -2.66
N PRO A 194 1.51 2.20 -2.00
CA PRO A 194 1.46 0.86 -2.59
C PRO A 194 0.01 0.39 -2.78
N GLU A 195 -0.86 0.66 -1.81
CA GLU A 195 -2.27 0.27 -1.83
C GLU A 195 -3.19 1.48 -1.63
N PRO A 196 -3.28 2.38 -2.62
CA PRO A 196 -4.15 3.53 -2.49
C PRO A 196 -5.61 3.07 -2.45
N LEU A 197 -6.43 3.75 -1.66
CA LEU A 197 -7.86 3.47 -1.57
C LEU A 197 -8.66 4.41 -2.49
N PRO A 198 -9.79 3.94 -3.06
CA PRO A 198 -10.73 4.85 -3.71
C PRO A 198 -11.38 5.75 -2.66
N ASN A 199 -11.89 6.90 -3.08
CA ASN A 199 -12.56 7.86 -2.20
C ASN A 199 -11.68 8.33 -1.02
N ARG A 200 -10.36 8.38 -1.25
CA ARG A 200 -9.36 8.75 -0.24
C ARG A 200 -8.49 9.88 -0.75
N HIS A 201 -8.25 10.87 0.12
CA HIS A 201 -7.30 11.95 -0.12
C HIS A 201 -5.99 11.73 0.62
N TYR A 202 -4.91 11.63 -0.14
CA TYR A 202 -3.53 11.58 0.33
C TYR A 202 -2.90 12.96 0.19
N GLN A 203 -2.43 13.52 1.31
CA GLN A 203 -1.60 14.71 1.28
C GLN A 203 -0.15 14.33 1.46
N VAL A 204 0.67 14.70 0.48
CA VAL A 204 2.10 14.46 0.46
C VAL A 204 2.82 15.71 0.93
N LEU A 205 3.44 15.68 2.09
CA LEU A 205 4.27 16.75 2.61
C LEU A 205 5.74 16.49 2.25
N VAL A 206 6.32 17.42 1.51
CA VAL A 206 7.73 17.44 1.12
C VAL A 206 8.48 18.43 2.00
N ASP A 207 9.38 17.94 2.84
CA ASP A 207 10.24 18.77 3.69
C ASP A 207 11.72 18.40 3.51
N ALA A 208 12.55 19.35 3.08
CA ALA A 208 13.96 19.08 2.81
C ALA A 208 14.84 20.30 3.12
N THR A 209 16.12 20.03 3.40
CA THR A 209 17.16 21.05 3.58
C THR A 209 18.33 20.83 2.62
N VAL A 210 19.05 21.92 2.31
CA VAL A 210 20.18 21.92 1.37
C VAL A 210 21.48 21.40 2.00
N ASN A 211 21.73 21.72 3.28
CA ASN A 211 23.02 21.45 3.96
C ASN A 211 22.94 20.29 4.99
N GLY A 212 21.80 19.61 5.11
CA GLY A 212 21.60 18.44 5.95
C GLY A 212 21.30 17.22 5.09
N GLY A 213 21.90 16.07 5.43
CA GLY A 213 21.69 14.79 4.75
C GLY A 213 20.29 14.19 4.92
N MET A 214 19.36 14.89 5.57
CA MET A 214 17.99 14.41 5.82
C MET A 214 16.99 15.25 5.03
N ALA A 215 16.21 14.58 4.19
CA ALA A 215 14.97 15.06 3.60
C ALA A 215 13.86 14.14 4.10
N ASN A 216 12.77 14.74 4.61
CA ASN A 216 11.63 14.02 5.14
C ASN A 216 10.45 14.16 4.17
N PHE A 217 9.77 13.06 3.91
CA PHE A 217 8.57 13.00 3.11
C PHE A 217 7.49 12.30 3.94
N SER A 218 6.29 12.87 3.97
CA SER A 218 5.21 12.32 4.80
C SER A 218 3.94 12.22 3.99
N ILE A 219 3.23 11.10 4.12
CA ILE A 219 1.90 10.91 3.55
C ILE A 219 0.88 10.95 4.69
N ILE A 220 -0.01 11.93 4.64
CA ILE A 220 -1.11 12.06 5.60
C ILE A 220 -2.35 11.44 4.99
N MET A 221 -2.96 10.50 5.72
CA MET A 221 -4.17 9.76 5.34
C MET A 221 -5.36 10.17 6.23
N ASP A 222 -6.53 10.46 5.66
CA ASP A 222 -7.73 10.80 6.45
C ASP A 222 -8.54 9.54 6.82
N SER A 223 -8.48 9.10 8.09
CA SER A 223 -9.40 8.11 8.67
C SER A 223 -10.01 8.56 10.00
N SER A 224 -10.49 9.80 10.15
CA SER A 224 -11.18 10.31 11.36
C SER A 224 -10.50 10.17 12.74
N GLU A 225 -9.35 9.52 12.84
CA GLU A 225 -8.31 9.65 13.85
C GLU A 225 -7.00 9.53 13.05
N ALA A 226 -6.21 10.60 13.05
CA ALA A 226 -5.07 10.77 12.13
C ALA A 226 -3.98 9.73 12.39
N VAL A 227 -3.83 8.78 11.47
CA VAL A 227 -2.58 8.04 11.32
C VAL A 227 -1.76 8.78 10.27
N VAL A 228 -0.69 9.44 10.74
CA VAL A 228 0.35 10.01 9.88
C VAL A 228 1.27 8.87 9.50
N GLU A 229 1.46 8.62 8.20
CA GLU A 229 2.44 7.68 7.70
C GLU A 229 3.62 8.49 7.13
N VAL A 230 4.73 8.51 7.86
CA VAL A 230 5.97 9.12 7.38
C VAL A 230 6.64 8.12 6.45
N ILE A 231 6.96 8.54 5.22
CA ILE A 231 7.60 7.69 4.21
C ILE A 231 8.92 8.37 3.85
N GLU A 232 10.05 7.89 4.37
CA GLU A 232 11.35 8.51 4.18
C GLU A 232 12.05 8.01 2.91
N LEU A 233 12.62 8.95 2.15
CA LEU A 233 13.10 8.69 0.80
C LEU A 233 14.54 9.16 0.65
N THR A 234 15.42 8.23 0.25
CA THR A 234 16.86 8.43 0.10
C THR A 234 17.31 8.62 -1.36
N ASP A 235 18.29 9.49 -1.53
CA ASP A 235 18.92 9.91 -2.80
C ASP A 235 19.80 8.79 -3.39
N HIS A 236 19.52 8.38 -4.63
CA HIS A 236 20.29 7.37 -5.38
C HIS A 236 21.32 8.01 -6.34
N SER A 237 22.17 8.91 -5.86
CA SER A 237 23.32 9.41 -6.62
C SER A 237 24.65 9.04 -5.95
N GLY A 238 25.41 8.19 -6.62
CA GLY A 238 26.48 7.41 -6.02
C GLY A 238 27.77 8.16 -5.64
N ASN A 239 28.28 7.83 -4.46
CA ASN A 239 29.67 7.42 -4.16
C ASN A 239 29.65 6.83 -2.72
N PRO A 240 30.37 5.74 -2.41
CA PRO A 240 30.26 5.07 -1.13
C PRO A 240 30.92 5.95 -0.06
N HIS A 241 30.46 5.82 1.18
CA HIS A 241 30.79 6.62 2.36
C HIS A 241 29.81 7.78 2.61
N SER A 242 28.69 7.44 3.28
CA SER A 242 27.74 8.28 4.03
C SER A 242 26.41 8.73 3.37
N SER A 243 25.68 7.81 2.71
CA SER A 243 24.21 7.89 2.54
C SER A 243 23.58 6.74 3.33
N GLY A 244 22.56 7.01 4.14
CA GLY A 244 21.88 5.98 4.95
C GLY A 244 21.32 4.83 4.10
N ILE A 245 21.10 3.69 4.75
CA ILE A 245 20.51 2.47 4.16
C ILE A 245 19.05 2.77 3.80
N GLY A 246 18.65 2.41 2.59
CA GLY A 246 17.30 2.61 2.06
C GLY A 246 16.26 1.65 2.65
N TYR A 247 14.97 2.01 2.51
CA TYR A 247 13.89 1.15 2.97
C TYR A 247 13.92 -0.20 2.23
N GLY A 248 13.83 -1.29 2.98
CA GLY A 248 13.81 -2.64 2.45
C GLY A 248 15.16 -3.21 2.03
N GLU A 249 16.26 -2.47 2.18
CA GLU A 249 17.63 -2.97 1.93
C GLU A 249 18.10 -3.94 3.03
N LEU A 250 17.56 -3.80 4.24
CA LEU A 250 17.59 -4.83 5.27
C LEU A 250 16.16 -5.27 5.54
N LEU A 251 15.94 -6.56 5.73
CA LEU A 251 14.65 -7.13 6.14
C LEU A 251 14.81 -7.86 7.46
N ILE A 252 13.79 -7.88 8.30
CA ILE A 252 13.71 -8.81 9.43
C ILE A 252 13.12 -10.11 8.88
N THR A 253 13.83 -11.22 9.02
CA THR A 253 13.47 -12.50 8.38
C THR A 253 13.07 -13.59 9.35
N GLU A 254 13.50 -13.51 10.61
CA GLU A 254 13.19 -14.53 11.60
C GLU A 254 13.14 -13.92 12.99
N ILE A 255 12.16 -14.32 13.81
CA ILE A 255 11.97 -13.77 15.16
C ILE A 255 11.66 -14.90 16.15
N MET A 256 12.56 -15.13 17.10
CA MET A 256 12.33 -15.97 18.28
C MET A 256 11.93 -15.09 19.45
N TYR A 257 10.63 -14.84 19.59
CA TYR A 257 10.09 -14.00 20.66
C TYR A 257 9.54 -14.79 21.85
N ASN A 258 9.40 -16.11 21.76
CA ASN A 258 8.82 -16.96 22.82
C ASN A 258 9.56 -18.31 22.92
N PRO A 259 10.85 -18.31 23.31
CA PRO A 259 11.63 -19.53 23.46
C PRO A 259 11.02 -20.45 24.53
N SER A 260 11.19 -21.77 24.38
CA SER A 260 10.64 -22.75 25.35
C SER A 260 11.73 -23.45 26.16
N VAL A 261 12.96 -23.53 25.62
CA VAL A 261 14.08 -24.14 26.32
C VAL A 261 14.75 -23.15 27.27
N LEU A 262 14.94 -21.92 26.83
CA LEU A 262 15.48 -20.81 27.61
C LEU A 262 14.36 -19.85 28.02
N THR A 263 14.61 -19.05 29.05
CA THR A 263 13.66 -17.98 29.41
C THR A 263 13.65 -16.89 28.35
N ASP A 264 12.55 -16.14 28.23
CA ASP A 264 12.47 -14.94 27.38
C ASP A 264 13.65 -13.97 27.66
N THR A 265 14.11 -13.91 28.92
CA THR A 265 15.25 -13.07 29.31
C THR A 265 16.62 -13.53 28.79
N GLU A 266 16.69 -14.73 28.21
CA GLU A 266 17.92 -15.39 27.78
C GLU A 266 17.89 -15.81 26.31
N GLY A 267 16.75 -16.33 25.85
CA GLY A 267 16.61 -17.04 24.57
C GLY A 267 16.02 -16.23 23.42
N GLU A 268 15.62 -14.97 23.65
CA GLU A 268 15.09 -14.11 22.59
C GLU A 268 16.17 -13.71 21.56
N TRP A 269 15.80 -13.74 20.28
CA TRP A 269 16.63 -13.22 19.19
C TRP A 269 15.77 -12.90 17.97
N PHE A 270 16.32 -12.11 17.06
CA PHE A 270 15.76 -11.92 15.73
C PHE A 270 16.90 -11.84 14.70
N GLU A 271 16.57 -12.08 13.44
CA GLU A 271 17.49 -12.10 12.33
C GLU A 271 17.14 -11.03 11.31
N ILE A 272 18.17 -10.46 10.72
CA ILE A 272 18.06 -9.61 9.54
C ILE A 272 18.73 -10.26 8.33
N TYR A 273 18.22 -9.91 7.15
CA TYR A 273 18.76 -10.28 5.84
C TYR A 273 19.12 -9.02 5.06
N ASN A 274 20.30 -9.00 4.44
CA ASN A 274 20.67 -7.96 3.50
C ASN A 274 20.06 -8.24 2.12
N ASN A 275 18.99 -7.51 1.83
CA ASN A 275 18.20 -7.57 0.61
C ASN A 275 18.69 -6.62 -0.49
N SER A 276 19.79 -5.89 -0.24
CA SER A 276 20.48 -5.09 -1.27
C SER A 276 21.50 -5.93 -2.06
N ASP A 277 22.07 -5.35 -3.11
CA ASP A 277 23.19 -5.91 -3.86
C ASP A 277 24.58 -5.44 -3.34
N GLN A 278 24.60 -4.67 -2.25
CA GLN A 278 25.82 -4.10 -1.65
C GLN A 278 26.13 -4.72 -0.29
N THR A 279 27.38 -4.56 0.17
CA THR A 279 27.71 -4.81 1.58
C THR A 279 27.25 -3.62 2.42
N ILE A 280 26.56 -3.90 3.51
CA ILE A 280 26.00 -2.90 4.43
C ILE A 280 26.76 -2.93 5.74
N ASN A 281 27.25 -1.78 6.20
CA ASN A 281 27.80 -1.65 7.56
C ASN A 281 26.67 -1.37 8.55
N LEU A 282 26.50 -2.23 9.56
CA LEU A 282 25.43 -2.11 10.56
C LEU A 282 25.77 -1.15 11.71
N GLN A 283 26.96 -0.54 11.72
CA GLN A 283 27.36 0.40 12.75
C GLN A 283 26.40 1.59 12.83
N ASN A 284 26.08 2.00 14.06
CA ASN A 284 25.20 3.10 14.43
C ASN A 284 23.73 2.94 14.02
N LEU A 285 23.33 1.83 13.41
CA LEU A 285 21.91 1.56 13.20
C LEU A 285 21.21 1.38 14.54
N VAL A 286 19.96 1.81 14.57
CA VAL A 286 19.12 1.81 15.76
C VAL A 286 18.04 0.76 15.60
N LEU A 287 18.06 -0.23 16.49
CA LEU A 287 16.98 -1.19 16.67
C LEU A 287 15.94 -0.56 17.57
N VAL A 288 14.67 -0.59 17.19
CA VAL A 288 13.58 0.06 17.91
C VAL A 288 12.35 -0.83 17.98
N ARG A 289 11.76 -0.92 19.16
CA ARG A 289 10.45 -1.52 19.39
C ARG A 289 9.42 -0.51 19.92
N ASP A 290 9.87 0.43 20.75
CA ASP A 290 9.14 1.63 21.17
C ASP A 290 10.13 2.69 21.72
N ASP A 291 9.62 3.77 22.32
CA ASP A 291 10.42 4.86 22.91
C ASP A 291 11.37 4.41 24.04
N LEU A 292 11.10 3.29 24.71
CA LEU A 292 11.85 2.77 25.86
C LEU A 292 12.72 1.56 25.54
N ASN A 293 12.46 0.88 24.41
CA ASN A 293 13.13 -0.33 23.95
C ASN A 293 13.87 0.02 22.65
N ARG A 294 15.09 0.55 22.82
CA ARG A 294 15.98 0.99 21.75
C ARG A 294 17.39 0.43 21.99
N HIS A 295 18.07 0.04 20.93
CA HIS A 295 19.46 -0.40 20.98
C HIS A 295 20.25 0.15 19.80
N ILE A 296 21.42 0.74 20.05
CA ILE A 296 22.32 1.24 19.00
C ILE A 296 23.45 0.21 18.80
N ILE A 297 23.66 -0.19 17.56
CA ILE A 297 24.74 -1.10 17.19
C ILE A 297 26.06 -0.32 17.22
N THR A 298 26.93 -0.64 18.19
CA THR A 298 28.20 0.09 18.37
C THR A 298 29.33 -0.41 17.48
N ASP A 299 29.22 -1.66 17.03
CA ASP A 299 30.30 -2.37 16.37
C ASP A 299 30.25 -2.14 14.86
N SER A 300 31.42 -2.05 14.22
CA SER A 300 31.52 -2.03 12.76
C SER A 300 31.36 -3.46 12.24
N ILE A 301 30.20 -3.72 11.64
CA ILE A 301 29.79 -5.04 11.18
C ILE A 301 29.46 -4.93 9.70
N GLU A 302 30.29 -5.53 8.84
CA GLU A 302 30.08 -5.56 7.40
C GLU A 302 29.22 -6.78 7.02
N LEU A 303 27.94 -6.55 6.72
CA LEU A 303 27.00 -7.57 6.27
C LEU A 303 26.99 -7.62 4.74
N SER A 304 27.56 -8.69 4.18
CA SER A 304 27.57 -8.88 2.71
C SER A 304 26.17 -8.99 2.12
N ALA A 305 26.02 -8.68 0.84
CA ALA A 305 24.78 -8.89 0.09
C ALA A 305 24.30 -10.34 0.23
N ALA A 306 22.98 -10.53 0.37
CA ALA A 306 22.33 -11.81 0.66
C ALA A 306 22.81 -12.49 1.95
N GLY A 307 23.47 -11.76 2.85
CA GLY A 307 23.93 -12.25 4.15
C GLY A 307 22.84 -12.14 5.22
N TYR A 308 22.91 -13.06 6.19
CA TYR A 308 22.08 -13.05 7.38
C TYR A 308 22.89 -12.63 8.61
N PHE A 309 22.25 -11.94 9.55
CA PHE A 309 22.87 -11.50 10.78
C PHE A 309 21.89 -11.56 11.95
N VAL A 310 22.33 -12.13 13.08
CA VAL A 310 21.46 -12.42 14.22
C VAL A 310 21.69 -11.44 15.36
N PHE A 311 20.63 -10.80 15.81
CA PHE A 311 20.60 -10.01 17.04
C PHE A 311 20.02 -10.85 18.16
N LYS A 312 20.84 -11.12 19.18
CA LYS A 312 20.48 -12.02 20.27
C LYS A 312 20.50 -11.31 21.62
N ARG A 313 19.59 -11.70 22.50
CA ARG A 313 19.51 -11.12 23.84
C ARG A 313 20.72 -11.49 24.69
N THR A 314 21.15 -12.75 24.61
CA THR A 314 22.33 -13.27 25.30
C THR A 314 23.13 -14.20 24.37
N GLU A 315 24.37 -14.50 24.74
CA GLU A 315 25.19 -15.50 24.03
C GLU A 315 24.57 -16.90 24.03
N MET A 316 23.69 -17.22 24.99
CA MET A 316 23.05 -18.53 25.09
C MET A 316 21.89 -18.70 24.11
N ALA A 317 21.36 -17.60 23.56
CA ALA A 317 20.16 -17.64 22.72
C ALA A 317 20.35 -18.46 21.43
N THR A 318 21.59 -18.46 20.88
CA THR A 318 22.00 -19.21 19.70
C THR A 318 23.52 -19.18 19.52
N ASP A 319 24.08 -20.23 18.90
CA ASP A 319 25.50 -20.34 18.52
C ASP A 319 25.80 -19.72 17.14
N ALA A 320 24.87 -18.95 16.56
CA ALA A 320 25.07 -18.26 15.28
C ALA A 320 26.35 -17.40 15.29
N THR A 321 27.22 -17.62 14.29
CA THR A 321 28.55 -17.00 14.25
C THR A 321 28.49 -15.52 13.89
N ASN A 322 27.62 -15.15 12.96
CA ASN A 322 27.36 -13.75 12.59
C ASN A 322 26.27 -13.21 13.50
N SER A 323 26.66 -12.79 14.71
CA SER A 323 25.70 -12.30 15.70
C SER A 323 26.20 -11.13 16.53
N TYR A 324 25.25 -10.41 17.14
CA TYR A 324 25.48 -9.29 18.06
C TYR A 324 24.56 -9.40 19.27
N VAL A 325 25.10 -9.14 20.47
CA VAL A 325 24.34 -9.20 21.72
C VAL A 325 23.78 -7.82 22.09
N PHE A 326 22.45 -7.66 22.03
CA PHE A 326 21.79 -6.39 22.41
C PHE A 326 21.45 -6.29 23.92
N GLY A 327 21.63 -7.37 24.69
CA GLY A 327 21.35 -7.38 26.12
C GLY A 327 19.90 -7.04 26.43
N SER A 328 19.65 -6.08 27.32
CA SER A 328 18.29 -5.66 27.68
C SER A 328 17.77 -4.45 26.89
N GLY A 329 18.44 -4.05 25.80
CA GLY A 329 18.07 -2.87 25.01
C GLY A 329 16.75 -3.03 24.25
N ILE A 330 16.41 -4.27 23.87
CA ILE A 330 15.16 -4.65 23.22
C ILE A 330 14.47 -5.73 24.05
N LEU A 331 13.15 -5.68 24.13
CA LEU A 331 12.29 -6.73 24.68
C LEU A 331 11.33 -7.18 23.57
N LEU A 332 11.09 -8.48 23.43
CA LEU A 332 10.19 -9.03 22.43
C LEU A 332 8.95 -9.64 23.11
N PRO A 333 7.84 -8.90 23.29
CA PRO A 333 6.65 -9.45 23.92
C PRO A 333 6.11 -10.69 23.21
N ASN A 334 5.69 -11.69 23.99
CA ASN A 334 5.08 -12.94 23.49
C ASN A 334 3.72 -12.73 22.82
N THR A 335 3.17 -11.52 22.87
CA THR A 335 1.91 -11.12 22.22
C THR A 335 2.10 -10.44 20.87
N GLY A 336 3.35 -10.24 20.43
CA GLY A 336 3.63 -9.42 19.25
C GLY A 336 3.99 -7.97 19.58
N ALA A 337 4.73 -7.34 18.68
CA ALA A 337 5.04 -5.92 18.68
C ALA A 337 5.46 -5.44 17.28
N VAL A 338 5.59 -4.13 17.11
CA VAL A 338 6.36 -3.56 16.00
C VAL A 338 7.84 -3.63 16.35
N LEU A 339 8.64 -4.24 15.49
CA LEU A 339 10.10 -4.24 15.56
C LEU A 339 10.63 -3.56 14.30
N GLY A 340 11.55 -2.61 14.45
CA GLY A 340 12.10 -1.84 13.35
C GLY A 340 13.60 -1.62 13.44
N ILE A 341 14.19 -1.38 12.28
CA ILE A 341 15.60 -1.05 12.05
C ILE A 341 15.63 0.34 11.43
N TYR A 342 16.45 1.22 11.98
CA TYR A 342 16.55 2.60 11.55
C TYR A 342 18.01 2.97 11.33
N ASN A 343 18.25 3.93 10.45
CA ASN A 343 19.55 4.57 10.29
C ASN A 343 19.97 5.31 11.57
N GLU A 344 21.26 5.64 11.62
CA GLU A 344 21.77 6.56 12.64
C GLU A 344 20.98 7.87 12.63
N GLY A 345 20.50 8.27 13.81
CA GLY A 345 19.76 9.50 14.02
C GLY A 345 20.42 10.39 15.06
N THR A 346 19.59 11.10 15.82
CA THR A 346 20.04 11.82 17.03
C THR A 346 19.95 10.91 18.26
N GLU A 347 20.46 11.38 19.40
CA GLU A 347 20.29 10.66 20.67
C GLU A 347 18.81 10.42 21.02
N ILE A 348 17.91 11.31 20.57
CA ILE A 348 16.51 11.34 20.99
C ILE A 348 15.60 10.70 19.93
N GLU A 349 15.92 10.87 18.65
CA GLU A 349 15.12 10.35 17.53
C GLU A 349 16.00 9.50 16.60
N PRO A 350 15.62 8.25 16.29
CA PRO A 350 16.32 7.44 15.30
C PRO A 350 16.30 8.12 13.92
N GLY A 351 17.23 7.74 13.05
CA GLY A 351 17.27 8.22 11.68
C GLY A 351 16.22 7.52 10.82
N ALA A 352 16.43 7.53 9.51
CA ALA A 352 15.41 7.02 8.60
C ALA A 352 15.10 5.52 8.78
N LEU A 353 13.83 5.14 8.70
CA LEU A 353 13.37 3.75 8.77
C LEU A 353 13.94 2.94 7.61
N ILE A 354 14.62 1.83 7.95
CA ILE A 354 15.11 0.85 6.99
C ILE A 354 14.06 -0.24 6.78
N PHE A 355 13.52 -0.81 7.85
CA PHE A 355 12.46 -1.79 7.75
C PHE A 355 11.77 -1.97 9.10
N SER A 356 10.47 -2.27 9.08
CA SER A 356 9.74 -2.66 10.28
C SER A 356 8.71 -3.73 9.96
N VAL A 357 8.40 -4.53 10.97
CA VAL A 357 7.36 -5.55 10.91
C VAL A 357 6.56 -5.55 12.21
N ASN A 358 5.24 -5.62 12.10
CA ASN A 358 4.36 -5.89 13.24
C ASN A 358 4.15 -7.40 13.35
N TYR A 359 5.01 -8.09 14.11
CA TYR A 359 4.97 -9.54 14.22
C TYR A 359 3.80 -10.08 15.08
N GLY A 360 3.00 -9.18 15.66
CA GLY A 360 1.69 -9.50 16.26
C GLY A 360 0.50 -9.15 15.37
N GLY A 361 0.74 -8.77 14.11
CA GLY A 361 -0.28 -8.38 13.16
C GLY A 361 -1.13 -9.54 12.66
N ASP A 362 -2.12 -9.22 11.83
CA ASP A 362 -3.05 -10.20 11.27
C ASP A 362 -2.29 -11.31 10.52
N HIS A 363 -2.69 -12.56 10.79
CA HIS A 363 -2.17 -13.78 10.16
C HIS A 363 -0.69 -14.12 10.41
N PHE A 364 0.00 -13.41 11.30
CA PHE A 364 1.31 -13.89 11.78
C PHE A 364 1.15 -15.20 12.55
N PRO A 365 2.04 -16.17 12.36
CA PRO A 365 2.00 -17.43 13.09
C PRO A 365 2.45 -17.23 14.54
N ASP A 366 2.03 -18.13 15.44
CA ASP A 366 2.42 -18.09 16.85
C ASP A 366 2.67 -19.51 17.38
N SER A 367 3.87 -19.74 17.93
CA SER A 367 4.23 -21.02 18.54
C SER A 367 5.34 -20.86 19.58
N PRO A 368 5.08 -21.17 20.87
CA PRO A 368 6.14 -21.25 21.87
C PRO A 368 7.20 -22.29 21.49
N GLY A 369 8.47 -21.92 21.62
CA GLY A 369 9.63 -22.75 21.31
C GLY A 369 9.99 -22.82 19.83
N ALA A 370 9.37 -22.00 18.98
CA ALA A 370 9.73 -21.88 17.58
C ALA A 370 9.76 -20.40 17.17
N SER A 371 10.70 -20.04 16.31
CA SER A 371 10.69 -18.74 15.66
C SER A 371 9.57 -18.69 14.62
N ILE A 372 9.11 -17.48 14.36
CA ILE A 372 8.39 -17.17 13.13
C ILE A 372 9.42 -16.81 12.06
N SER A 373 9.22 -17.32 10.84
CA SER A 373 10.18 -17.21 9.74
C SER A 373 9.48 -16.72 8.49
N LEU A 374 10.02 -15.70 7.84
CA LEU A 374 9.59 -15.25 6.52
C LEU A 374 9.89 -16.34 5.49
N ASN A 375 8.94 -16.62 4.60
CA ASN A 375 9.15 -17.56 3.51
C ASN A 375 10.36 -17.10 2.65
N PRO A 376 11.38 -17.95 2.42
CA PRO A 376 12.55 -17.58 1.62
C PRO A 376 12.23 -17.18 0.17
N ASP A 377 11.06 -17.55 -0.36
CA ASP A 377 10.60 -17.13 -1.70
C ASP A 377 9.88 -15.77 -1.70
N MET A 378 9.66 -15.15 -0.52
CA MET A 378 8.85 -13.94 -0.30
C MET A 378 9.68 -12.83 0.38
N VAL A 379 10.90 -12.61 -0.10
CA VAL A 379 11.89 -11.68 0.49
C VAL A 379 11.80 -10.25 -0.06
N THR A 380 10.61 -9.80 -0.48
CA THR A 380 10.40 -8.38 -0.79
C THR A 380 9.91 -7.63 0.46
N PRO A 381 10.14 -6.31 0.57
CA PRO A 381 9.65 -5.53 1.71
C PRO A 381 8.12 -5.58 1.85
N ALA A 382 7.40 -5.60 0.73
CA ALA A 382 5.94 -5.70 0.69
C ALA A 382 5.44 -7.07 1.18
N ASP A 383 6.13 -8.14 0.84
CA ASP A 383 5.78 -9.47 1.32
C ASP A 383 6.12 -9.65 2.81
N ALA A 384 7.26 -9.10 3.25
CA ALA A 384 7.79 -9.26 4.60
C ALA A 384 6.94 -8.61 5.70
N ILE A 385 6.07 -7.66 5.35
CA ILE A 385 5.11 -7.05 6.29
C ILE A 385 3.77 -7.83 6.40
N LEU A 386 3.52 -8.80 5.52
CA LEU A 386 2.28 -9.57 5.50
C LEU A 386 2.44 -10.85 6.32
N GLY A 387 1.63 -11.04 7.37
CA GLY A 387 1.69 -12.25 8.20
C GLY A 387 1.49 -13.55 7.42
N THR A 388 0.75 -13.51 6.30
CA THR A 388 0.57 -14.65 5.39
C THR A 388 1.85 -15.12 4.70
N SER A 389 2.91 -14.31 4.70
CA SER A 389 4.23 -14.67 4.17
C SER A 389 5.12 -15.36 5.21
N TRP A 390 4.68 -15.45 6.46
CA TRP A 390 5.44 -16.02 7.58
C TRP A 390 4.90 -17.38 8.00
N CYS A 391 5.79 -18.27 8.41
CA CYS A 391 5.46 -19.60 8.95
C CYS A 391 6.26 -19.91 10.22
N ILE A 392 5.85 -20.98 10.92
CA ILE A 392 6.60 -21.51 12.06
C ILE A 392 7.82 -22.27 11.57
N ALA A 393 8.99 -21.98 12.14
CA ALA A 393 10.20 -22.74 11.87
C ALA A 393 10.07 -24.21 12.30
N THR A 394 10.73 -25.09 11.55
CA THR A 394 10.65 -26.55 11.72
C THR A 394 12.01 -27.21 11.94
N SER A 395 13.09 -26.51 11.61
CA SER A 395 14.47 -26.91 11.87
C SER A 395 14.84 -26.69 13.33
N VAL A 396 15.46 -27.68 13.98
CA VAL A 396 15.97 -27.53 15.36
C VAL A 396 17.36 -26.91 15.32
N TYR A 397 17.61 -25.90 16.17
CA TYR A 397 18.93 -25.29 16.33
C TYR A 397 19.56 -25.62 17.70
N ASN A 398 20.71 -25.05 18.03
CA ASN A 398 21.59 -25.53 19.11
C ASN A 398 20.98 -25.54 20.52
N THR A 399 19.95 -24.74 20.79
CA THR A 399 19.24 -24.75 22.10
C THR A 399 18.26 -25.91 22.23
N GLY A 400 17.73 -26.43 21.11
CA GLY A 400 16.64 -27.39 21.07
C GLY A 400 15.27 -26.78 20.74
N ASP A 401 15.15 -25.46 20.72
CA ASP A 401 14.02 -24.75 20.09
C ASP A 401 14.13 -24.83 18.55
N PHE A 402 13.08 -24.42 17.84
CA PHE A 402 13.02 -24.44 16.38
C PHE A 402 13.34 -23.06 15.77
N GLY A 403 14.21 -23.04 14.76
CA GLY A 403 14.67 -21.85 14.05
C GLY A 403 15.89 -22.13 13.17
N THR A 404 16.26 -21.14 12.37
CA THR A 404 17.38 -21.18 11.41
C THR A 404 18.38 -20.03 11.60
N PRO A 405 18.80 -19.70 12.84
CA PRO A 405 19.59 -18.50 13.09
C PRO A 405 20.93 -18.50 12.33
N GLY A 406 21.11 -17.49 11.48
CA GLY A 406 22.27 -17.26 10.62
C GLY A 406 22.21 -18.00 9.28
N ALA A 407 21.06 -18.54 8.88
CA ALA A 407 20.88 -19.36 7.69
C ALA A 407 19.58 -19.01 6.95
N VAL A 408 19.38 -19.58 5.76
CA VAL A 408 18.12 -19.44 5.03
C VAL A 408 16.99 -20.12 5.80
N ASN A 409 15.88 -19.42 5.96
CA ASN A 409 14.66 -19.91 6.59
C ASN A 409 14.10 -21.19 5.95
N ASP A 410 13.38 -21.98 6.75
CA ASP A 410 12.59 -23.09 6.24
C ASP A 410 11.51 -22.58 5.26
N PRO A 411 11.28 -23.25 4.12
CA PRO A 411 10.17 -22.92 3.23
C PRO A 411 8.83 -23.20 3.93
N CYS A 412 7.88 -22.28 3.77
CA CYS A 412 6.53 -22.48 4.29
C CYS A 412 5.84 -23.66 3.56
N GLN A 413 5.18 -24.54 4.32
CA GLN A 413 4.57 -25.78 3.82
C GLN A 413 3.10 -25.66 3.48
#